data_AF-A0A7W7T9N9-F1
#
_entry.id   AF-A0A7W7T9N9-F1
#
_cell.length_a   1.000
_cell.length_b   1.000
_cell.length_c   1.000
_cell.angle_alpha   90.00
_cell.angle_beta   90.00
_cell.angle_gamma   90.00
#
_symmetry.space_group_name_H-M   'P 1'
#
loop_
_entity.id
_entity.type
_entity.pdbx_description
1 polymer ?
#
loop_
_entity_poly.entity_id
_entity_poly.type
_entity_poly.pdbx_seq_one_letter_code
_entity_poly.pdbx_strand_id
1 'polypeptide(L)'
;MRLIRLGGEPSKVGADVRAALSTWGVGDAVLGGVALLGVRPPDCPRELDAVLVLPRGVLVVVGVDLPDPAKRLEAPLGGTWTIDGWPLSRGDGATSPAAEALEASSAVARRIQDMRGEPLPVTTVVAVGPYVGHVVQPTVDLNRGVRVLHPKPTTLLAAARELATGDRPCPVDQAARLIAVLAPTGTPPDPSALRAEGFPDAAVERTVLLPRAVPAKPPAPRWFTYVAVAVAAAVVLAVVVSLVSGGGPETTPQASASAQPTTVVVDGQDFVSRGTDRTEDCESHAFGDVRAWLGEHLCLRLDRAQFETKVDGRVVGVAVAELSLPDPQRAGQFGAVAAAAGSGGVTPLVKEGKGWPGGPASFDRSAIRTTVTGARVRIAQVVWADGESAADDPKLVAVAERASKLPPGP
;
A
#
# COMPACT_ATOMS: atom_id res chain seq x y z
N MET A 1 -8.49 10.33 -5.08
CA MET A 1 -9.60 10.78 -4.22
C MET A 1 -10.10 12.17 -4.61
N ARG A 2 -11.40 12.27 -4.87
CA ARG A 2 -12.09 13.54 -5.10
C ARG A 2 -12.54 14.16 -3.78
N LEU A 3 -12.31 15.45 -3.59
CA LEU A 3 -12.76 16.19 -2.41
C LEU A 3 -13.97 17.08 -2.76
N ILE A 4 -15.03 17.01 -1.97
CA ILE A 4 -16.24 17.83 -2.09
C ILE A 4 -16.42 18.61 -0.80
N ARG A 5 -16.41 19.94 -0.88
CA ARG A 5 -16.62 20.82 0.27
C ARG A 5 -18.09 21.18 0.38
N LEU A 6 -18.70 20.87 1.52
CA LEU A 6 -20.13 21.06 1.76
C LEU A 6 -20.42 22.06 2.88
N GLY A 7 -19.47 22.27 3.79
CA GLY A 7 -19.60 23.20 4.91
C GLY A 7 -18.26 23.78 5.35
N GLY A 8 -18.26 24.34 6.56
CA GLY A 8 -17.07 24.89 7.21
C GLY A 8 -16.15 23.81 7.78
N GLU A 9 -15.14 24.25 8.52
CA GLU A 9 -14.25 23.36 9.29
C GLU A 9 -14.79 23.27 10.72
N PRO A 10 -15.42 22.15 11.12
CA PRO A 10 -16.05 22.04 12.44
C PRO A 10 -15.02 21.92 13.57
N SER A 11 -13.80 21.50 13.25
CA SER A 11 -12.65 21.51 14.16
C SER A 11 -11.46 22.20 13.50
N LYS A 12 -10.51 22.72 14.31
CA LYS A 12 -9.27 23.30 13.79
C LYS A 12 -8.41 22.24 13.11
N VAL A 13 -8.35 21.03 13.69
CA VAL A 13 -7.67 19.88 13.09
C VAL A 13 -8.30 19.43 11.75
N GLY A 14 -9.54 19.84 11.46
CA GLY A 14 -10.18 19.62 10.17
C GLY A 14 -9.41 20.20 8.97
N ALA A 15 -8.66 21.30 9.19
CA ALA A 15 -7.76 21.85 8.19
C ALA A 15 -6.64 20.86 7.81
N ASP A 16 -6.07 20.17 8.81
CA ASP A 16 -5.03 19.16 8.62
C ASP A 16 -5.57 17.90 7.96
N VAL A 17 -6.78 17.46 8.33
CA VAL A 17 -7.48 16.36 7.64
C VAL A 17 -7.64 16.67 6.16
N ARG A 18 -8.13 17.86 5.82
CA ARG A 18 -8.28 18.28 4.42
C ARG A 18 -6.94 18.35 3.70
N ALA A 19 -5.92 18.91 4.34
CA ALA A 19 -4.58 18.99 3.79
C ALA A 19 -4.04 17.57 3.49
N ALA A 20 -4.16 16.65 4.43
CA ALA A 20 -3.77 15.25 4.28
C ALA A 20 -4.48 14.58 3.10
N LEU A 21 -5.82 14.68 3.02
CA LEU A 21 -6.60 14.08 1.94
C LEU A 21 -6.24 14.65 0.55
N SER A 22 -5.88 15.93 0.47
CA SER A 22 -5.47 16.54 -0.80
C SER A 22 -4.19 15.97 -1.38
N THR A 23 -3.30 15.42 -0.53
CA THR A 23 -2.04 14.82 -0.98
C THR A 23 -2.23 13.47 -1.68
N TRP A 24 -3.39 12.82 -1.51
CA TRP A 24 -3.68 11.54 -2.16
C TRP A 24 -3.97 11.70 -3.65
N GLY A 25 -4.13 12.94 -4.12
CA GLY A 25 -4.41 13.26 -5.52
C GLY A 25 -5.81 12.84 -5.95
N VAL A 26 -6.15 13.11 -7.20
CA VAL A 26 -7.40 12.67 -7.83
C VAL A 26 -7.26 11.26 -8.40
N GLY A 27 -8.36 10.54 -8.51
CA GLY A 27 -8.39 9.16 -9.01
C GLY A 27 -7.97 8.10 -8.00
N ASP A 28 -7.61 6.91 -8.48
CA ASP A 28 -7.37 5.71 -7.64
C ASP A 28 -5.89 5.33 -7.47
N ALA A 29 -4.96 6.16 -7.95
CA ALA A 29 -3.52 5.89 -7.92
C ALA A 29 -2.94 5.68 -6.51
N VAL A 30 -3.42 6.43 -5.51
CA VAL A 30 -3.03 6.28 -4.10
C VAL A 30 -4.13 5.58 -3.30
N LEU A 31 -5.31 6.18 -3.31
CA LEU A 31 -6.55 5.63 -2.78
C LEU A 31 -7.73 6.29 -3.49
N GLY A 32 -8.55 5.48 -4.15
CA GLY A 32 -9.78 5.91 -4.78
C GLY A 32 -10.85 6.28 -3.76
N GLY A 33 -11.80 7.12 -4.15
CA GLY A 33 -12.96 7.49 -3.33
C GLY A 33 -13.37 8.95 -3.45
N VAL A 34 -14.40 9.31 -2.68
CA VAL A 34 -14.92 10.67 -2.55
C VAL A 34 -14.93 11.06 -1.08
N ALA A 35 -14.29 12.18 -0.74
CA ALA A 35 -14.36 12.76 0.60
C ALA A 35 -15.34 13.93 0.63
N LEU A 36 -16.34 13.85 1.52
CA LEU A 36 -17.32 14.89 1.81
C LEU A 36 -16.85 15.68 3.03
N LEU A 37 -16.38 16.90 2.83
CA LEU A 37 -15.75 17.73 3.87
C LEU A 37 -16.75 18.70 4.50
N GLY A 38 -16.73 18.80 5.84
CA GLY A 38 -17.61 19.69 6.59
C GLY A 38 -19.09 19.33 6.44
N VAL A 39 -19.41 18.03 6.37
CA VAL A 39 -20.76 17.54 6.09
C VAL A 39 -21.51 17.26 7.38
N ARG A 40 -22.80 17.58 7.41
CA ARG A 40 -23.73 17.12 8.44
C ARG A 40 -24.76 16.16 7.81
N PRO A 41 -24.51 14.84 7.88
CA PRO A 41 -25.52 13.87 7.45
C PRO A 41 -26.81 14.07 8.26
N PRO A 42 -27.99 13.78 7.67
CA PRO A 42 -29.25 13.80 8.41
C PRO A 42 -29.15 12.97 9.69
N ASP A 43 -29.79 13.45 10.76
CA ASP A 43 -29.84 12.80 12.08
C ASP A 43 -28.47 12.65 12.78
N CYS A 44 -27.40 13.22 12.21
CA CYS A 44 -26.10 13.28 12.86
C CYS A 44 -26.09 14.38 13.94
N PRO A 45 -25.65 14.07 15.18
CA PRO A 45 -25.67 15.02 16.30
C PRO A 45 -24.74 16.22 16.09
N ARG A 46 -23.73 16.08 15.22
CA ARG A 46 -22.73 17.12 14.94
C ARG A 46 -22.33 17.16 13.47
N GLU A 47 -21.70 18.26 13.08
CA GLU A 47 -20.96 18.36 11.82
C GLU A 47 -19.70 17.49 11.87
N LEU A 48 -19.34 16.90 10.73
CA LEU A 48 -18.21 15.99 10.57
C LEU A 48 -17.12 16.67 9.73
N ASP A 49 -15.86 16.51 10.13
CA ASP A 49 -14.72 17.05 9.38
C ASP A 49 -14.62 16.40 8.00
N ALA A 50 -14.84 15.09 7.92
CA ALA A 50 -14.99 14.39 6.65
C ALA A 50 -15.85 13.13 6.76
N VAL A 51 -16.53 12.78 5.66
CA VAL A 51 -17.01 11.41 5.41
C VAL A 51 -16.40 10.91 4.11
N LEU A 52 -15.57 9.87 4.19
CA LEU A 52 -14.91 9.28 3.04
C LEU A 52 -15.75 8.11 2.55
N VAL A 53 -16.27 8.23 1.34
CA VAL A 53 -16.90 7.14 0.61
C VAL A 53 -15.81 6.49 -0.23
N LEU A 54 -15.42 5.27 0.13
CA LEU A 54 -14.39 4.49 -0.54
C LEU A 54 -15.02 3.31 -1.27
N PRO A 55 -14.33 2.72 -2.28
CA PRO A 55 -14.82 1.52 -2.94
C PRO A 55 -15.10 0.37 -1.97
N ARG A 56 -14.41 0.26 -0.84
CA ARG A 56 -14.56 -0.89 0.09
C ARG A 56 -15.07 -0.50 1.48
N GLY A 57 -15.61 0.70 1.68
CA GLY A 57 -16.11 1.12 2.98
C GLY A 57 -16.44 2.60 3.07
N VAL A 58 -17.01 3.00 4.20
CA VAL A 58 -17.28 4.39 4.53
C VAL A 58 -16.55 4.74 5.82
N LEU A 59 -15.75 5.80 5.80
CA LEU A 59 -15.07 6.28 7.00
C LEU A 59 -15.66 7.59 7.45
N VAL A 60 -15.99 7.67 8.72
CA VAL A 60 -16.44 8.89 9.40
C VAL A 60 -15.25 9.49 10.14
N VAL A 61 -14.86 10.71 9.76
CA VAL A 61 -13.75 11.43 10.39
C VAL A 61 -14.29 12.53 11.29
N VAL A 62 -13.93 12.46 12.57
CA VAL A 62 -14.28 13.45 13.58
C VAL A 62 -13.01 14.05 14.16
N GLY A 63 -12.88 15.36 14.05
CA GLY A 63 -11.80 16.14 14.59
C GLY A 63 -12.00 16.45 16.07
N VAL A 64 -10.92 16.34 16.81
CA VAL A 64 -10.81 16.66 18.24
C VAL A 64 -9.65 17.61 18.42
N ASP A 65 -9.99 18.84 18.79
CA ASP A 65 -9.01 19.88 19.10
C ASP A 65 -8.53 19.72 20.55
N LEU A 66 -7.26 19.39 20.71
CA LEU A 66 -6.58 19.38 22.00
C LEU A 66 -6.21 20.83 22.38
N PRO A 67 -6.15 21.15 23.69
CA PRO A 67 -5.79 22.48 24.15
C PRO A 67 -4.38 22.88 23.75
N ASP A 68 -3.45 21.93 23.79
CA ASP A 68 -2.03 22.10 23.49
C ASP A 68 -1.50 20.91 22.68
N PRO A 69 -0.39 21.08 21.92
CA PRO A 69 0.37 19.97 21.37
C PRO A 69 0.78 18.94 22.44
N ALA A 70 0.70 17.66 22.11
CA ALA A 70 1.03 16.56 23.02
C ALA A 70 2.20 15.73 22.51
N LYS A 71 3.10 15.28 23.40
CA LYS A 71 4.09 14.25 23.01
C LYS A 71 3.45 12.88 22.96
N ARG A 72 2.57 12.58 23.92
CA ARG A 72 1.84 11.32 24.05
C ARG A 72 0.38 11.60 24.39
N LEU A 73 -0.51 10.99 23.62
CA LEU A 73 -1.94 10.95 23.89
C LEU A 73 -2.36 9.52 24.18
N GLU A 74 -2.99 9.28 25.33
CA GLU A 74 -3.68 8.03 25.61
C GLU A 74 -5.18 8.24 25.36
N ALA A 75 -5.70 7.53 24.35
CA ALA A 75 -7.02 7.77 23.80
C ALA A 75 -7.84 6.48 23.78
N PRO A 76 -8.24 5.95 24.95
CA PRO A 76 -9.18 4.83 25.00
C PRO A 76 -10.54 5.24 24.45
N LEU A 77 -11.28 4.30 23.87
CA LEU A 77 -12.65 4.58 23.41
C LEU A 77 -13.62 4.75 24.58
N GLY A 78 -13.32 4.11 25.72
CA GLY A 78 -14.04 4.27 26.98
C GLY A 78 -13.21 5.00 28.02
N GLY A 79 -13.84 5.91 28.76
CA GLY A 79 -13.20 6.67 29.84
C GLY A 79 -12.49 7.94 29.37
N THR A 80 -11.65 8.47 30.25
CA THR A 80 -11.01 9.78 30.08
C THR A 80 -9.68 9.64 29.34
N TRP A 81 -9.46 10.50 28.34
CA TRP A 81 -8.18 10.60 27.64
C TRP A 81 -7.15 11.28 28.51
N THR A 82 -5.86 10.98 28.30
CA THR A 82 -4.77 11.69 28.98
C THR A 82 -3.77 12.25 27.97
N ILE A 83 -3.35 13.50 28.18
CA ILE A 83 -2.28 14.17 27.45
C ILE A 83 -1.06 14.22 28.35
N ASP A 84 0.06 13.62 27.92
CA ASP A 84 1.33 13.64 28.64
C ASP A 84 1.19 13.23 30.13
N GLY A 85 0.28 12.29 30.41
CA GLY A 85 -0.02 11.76 31.74
C GLY A 85 -1.11 12.51 32.52
N TRP A 86 -1.64 13.61 32.00
CA TRP A 86 -2.69 14.41 32.65
C TRP A 86 -4.05 14.19 32.00
N PRO A 87 -5.15 14.02 32.77
CA PRO A 87 -6.48 13.90 32.22
C PRO A 87 -6.85 15.09 31.33
N LEU A 88 -7.36 14.79 30.13
CA LEU A 88 -7.92 15.79 29.23
C LEU A 88 -9.19 16.37 29.86
N SER A 89 -9.10 17.60 30.36
CA SER A 89 -10.25 18.37 30.81
C SER A 89 -10.81 19.17 29.64
N ARG A 90 -12.09 18.98 29.31
CA ARG A 90 -12.81 19.82 28.35
C ARG A 90 -13.73 20.79 29.07
N GLY A 91 -13.85 22.01 28.53
CA GLY A 91 -14.71 23.05 29.08
C GLY A 91 -16.21 22.75 28.95
N ASP A 92 -16.58 21.78 28.11
CA ASP A 92 -17.96 21.31 27.88
C ASP A 92 -18.42 20.22 28.87
N GLY A 93 -17.52 19.74 29.75
CA GLY A 93 -17.81 18.68 30.72
C GLY A 93 -17.94 17.28 30.12
N ALA A 94 -17.76 17.11 28.80
CA ALA A 94 -17.91 15.82 28.16
C ALA A 94 -16.64 14.95 28.34
N THR A 95 -16.83 13.71 28.77
CA THR A 95 -15.75 12.88 29.33
C THR A 95 -14.94 12.09 28.30
N SER A 96 -15.48 11.84 27.10
CA SER A 96 -14.80 11.06 26.06
C SER A 96 -15.07 11.59 24.65
N PRO A 97 -14.06 12.20 23.99
CA PRO A 97 -14.17 12.60 22.58
C PRO A 97 -14.46 11.42 21.64
N ALA A 98 -13.98 10.22 21.99
CA ALA A 98 -14.26 9.01 21.23
C ALA A 98 -15.74 8.62 21.23
N ALA A 99 -16.44 8.82 22.35
CA ALA A 99 -17.86 8.49 22.47
C ALA A 99 -18.71 9.34 21.51
N GLU A 100 -18.42 10.63 21.38
CA GLU A 100 -19.10 11.52 20.43
C GLU A 100 -18.83 11.11 18.97
N ALA A 101 -17.60 10.71 18.66
CA ALA A 101 -17.25 10.23 17.34
C ALA A 101 -17.99 8.92 16.99
N LEU A 102 -18.10 8.02 17.96
CA LEU A 102 -18.84 6.77 17.84
C LEU A 102 -20.34 7.00 17.67
N GLU A 103 -20.93 7.96 18.39
CA GLU A 103 -22.33 8.33 18.25
C GLU A 103 -22.61 8.88 16.85
N ALA A 104 -21.76 9.80 16.38
CA ALA A 104 -21.87 10.37 15.04
C ALA A 104 -21.70 9.31 13.94
N SER A 105 -20.72 8.41 14.08
CA SER A 105 -20.53 7.27 13.18
C SER A 105 -21.72 6.31 13.19
N SER A 106 -22.32 6.07 14.35
CA SER A 106 -23.53 5.24 14.48
C SER A 106 -24.76 5.89 13.82
N ALA A 107 -24.88 7.22 13.83
CA ALA A 107 -25.91 7.93 13.08
C ALA A 107 -25.72 7.76 11.56
N VAL A 108 -24.48 7.90 11.07
CA VAL A 108 -24.14 7.65 9.65
C VAL A 108 -24.42 6.21 9.24
N ALA A 109 -24.03 5.24 10.08
CA ALA A 109 -24.27 3.82 9.81
C ALA A 109 -25.76 3.50 9.71
N ARG A 110 -26.59 3.99 10.64
CA ARG A 110 -28.06 3.84 10.59
C ARG A 110 -28.63 4.44 9.32
N ARG A 111 -28.19 5.64 8.96
CA ARG A 111 -28.63 6.33 7.73
C ARG A 111 -28.31 5.54 6.46
N ILE A 112 -27.13 4.92 6.39
CA ILE A 112 -26.74 4.05 5.27
C ILE A 112 -27.58 2.77 5.25
N GLN A 113 -27.84 2.17 6.42
CA GLN A 113 -28.67 0.98 6.55
C GLN A 113 -30.12 1.22 6.08
N ASP A 114 -30.69 2.39 6.38
CA ASP A 114 -32.04 2.77 5.96
C ASP A 114 -32.20 2.87 4.43
N MET A 115 -31.10 3.05 3.69
CA MET A 115 -31.08 3.02 2.21
C MET A 115 -31.38 1.63 1.64
N ARG A 116 -31.36 0.57 2.46
CA ARG A 116 -31.56 -0.84 2.06
C ARG A 116 -30.62 -1.32 0.95
N GLY A 117 -29.39 -0.80 0.92
CA GLY A 117 -28.33 -1.25 0.02
C GLY A 117 -27.53 -2.43 0.59
N GLU A 118 -26.56 -2.93 -0.18
CA GLU A 118 -25.60 -3.89 0.35
C GLU A 118 -24.78 -3.25 1.49
N PRO A 119 -24.57 -3.97 2.61
CA PRO A 119 -23.90 -3.39 3.77
C PRO A 119 -22.45 -3.09 3.45
N LEU A 120 -22.07 -1.81 3.54
CA LEU A 120 -20.68 -1.37 3.54
C LEU A 120 -20.22 -1.18 4.98
N PRO A 121 -18.98 -1.55 5.33
CA PRO A 121 -18.46 -1.28 6.67
C PRO A 121 -18.38 0.23 6.87
N VAL A 122 -18.94 0.68 7.99
CA VAL A 122 -18.83 2.07 8.45
C VAL A 122 -17.87 2.08 9.62
N THR A 123 -16.75 2.77 9.46
CA THR A 123 -15.64 2.82 10.42
C THR A 123 -15.35 4.26 10.82
N THR A 124 -14.60 4.45 11.90
CA THR A 124 -14.42 5.77 12.51
C THR A 124 -12.95 6.14 12.62
N VAL A 125 -12.61 7.36 12.24
CA VAL A 125 -11.31 7.97 12.50
C VAL A 125 -11.51 9.18 13.40
N VAL A 126 -10.82 9.20 14.52
CA VAL A 126 -10.78 10.36 15.42
C VAL A 126 -9.47 11.10 15.15
N ALA A 127 -9.54 12.20 14.43
CA ALA A 127 -8.40 13.02 14.07
C ALA A 127 -8.08 14.00 15.22
N VAL A 128 -6.86 13.96 15.76
CA VAL A 128 -6.45 14.79 16.91
C VAL A 128 -5.39 15.82 16.51
N GLY A 129 -5.54 17.06 16.98
CA GLY A 129 -4.62 18.16 16.69
C GLY A 129 -4.51 19.12 17.88
N PRO A 130 -3.60 20.10 17.87
CA PRO A 130 -2.83 20.57 16.72
C PRO A 130 -1.61 19.70 16.36
N TYR A 131 -1.00 19.01 17.32
CA TYR A 131 0.06 18.03 17.05
C TYR A 131 0.07 16.97 18.15
N VAL A 132 0.22 15.71 17.77
CA VAL A 132 0.43 14.60 18.70
C VAL A 132 1.60 13.74 18.21
N GLY A 133 2.63 13.62 19.03
CA GLY A 133 3.83 12.83 18.69
C GLY A 133 3.54 11.33 18.62
N HIS A 134 2.82 10.80 19.62
CA HIS A 134 2.44 9.39 19.69
C HIS A 134 1.03 9.23 20.25
N VAL A 135 0.19 8.43 19.58
CA VAL A 135 -1.14 8.05 20.06
C VAL A 135 -1.10 6.62 20.58
N VAL A 136 -1.51 6.43 21.83
CA VAL A 136 -1.67 5.12 22.45
C VAL A 136 -3.17 4.81 22.51
N GLN A 137 -3.59 3.82 21.75
CA GLN A 137 -4.95 3.27 21.79
C GLN A 137 -4.89 1.83 22.32
N PRO A 138 -5.72 1.43 23.29
CA PRO A 138 -5.77 0.06 23.77
C PRO A 138 -6.02 -0.94 22.62
N THR A 139 -5.34 -2.09 22.63
CA THR A 139 -5.50 -3.10 21.56
C THR A 139 -6.93 -3.61 21.44
N VAL A 140 -7.67 -3.67 22.55
CA VAL A 140 -9.09 -4.05 22.58
C VAL A 140 -9.99 -3.08 21.81
N ASP A 141 -9.56 -1.83 21.65
CA ASP A 141 -10.28 -0.78 20.94
C ASP A 141 -9.97 -0.80 19.44
N LEU A 142 -8.76 -1.24 19.05
CA LEU A 142 -8.36 -1.35 17.64
C LEU A 142 -9.26 -2.31 16.85
N ASN A 143 -9.77 -3.36 17.51
CA ASN A 143 -10.65 -4.34 16.89
C ASN A 143 -12.08 -3.84 16.65
N ARG A 144 -12.42 -2.62 17.11
CA ARG A 144 -13.77 -2.04 16.97
C ARG A 144 -13.95 -1.17 15.71
N GLY A 145 -12.98 -1.17 14.81
CA GLY A 145 -13.04 -0.36 13.58
C GLY A 145 -12.90 1.15 13.84
N VAL A 146 -12.21 1.53 14.92
CA VAL A 146 -11.93 2.93 15.27
C VAL A 146 -10.42 3.16 15.35
N ARG A 147 -9.94 4.22 14.71
CA ARG A 147 -8.53 4.67 14.83
C ARG A 147 -8.48 6.08 15.38
N VAL A 148 -7.70 6.29 16.44
CA VAL A 148 -7.35 7.63 16.92
C VAL A 148 -5.96 7.98 16.38
N LEU A 149 -5.81 9.12 15.71
CA LEU A 149 -4.55 9.50 15.07
C LEU A 149 -4.43 11.02 14.90
N HIS A 150 -3.21 11.53 14.83
CA HIS A 150 -2.95 12.87 14.32
C HIS A 150 -2.93 12.84 12.78
N PRO A 151 -3.72 13.66 12.06
CA PRO A 151 -3.98 13.45 10.63
C PRO A 151 -2.85 13.94 9.72
N LYS A 152 -1.74 13.19 9.71
CA LYS A 152 -0.73 13.28 8.64
C LYS A 152 -1.21 12.53 7.39
N PRO A 153 -0.80 12.94 6.17
CA PRO A 153 -1.06 12.23 4.92
C PRO A 153 -0.96 10.70 5.01
N THR A 154 0.12 10.21 5.61
CA THR A 154 0.44 8.79 5.75
C THR A 154 -0.41 8.08 6.78
N THR A 155 -0.57 8.68 7.97
CA THR A 155 -1.38 8.09 9.05
C THR A 155 -2.85 7.95 8.68
N LEU A 156 -3.42 8.96 8.01
CA LEU A 156 -4.80 8.92 7.56
C LEU A 156 -4.98 7.91 6.41
N LEU A 157 -3.99 7.77 5.53
CA LEU A 157 -4.00 6.80 4.44
C LEU A 157 -3.91 5.36 4.96
N ALA A 158 -3.05 5.13 5.95
CA ALA A 158 -2.91 3.84 6.61
C ALA A 158 -4.23 3.44 7.28
N ALA A 159 -4.84 4.34 8.07
CA ALA A 159 -6.14 4.11 8.66
C ALA A 159 -7.23 3.87 7.60
N ALA A 160 -7.22 4.61 6.50
CA ALA A 160 -8.19 4.41 5.42
C ALA A 160 -8.09 3.04 4.77
N ARG A 161 -6.87 2.55 4.50
CA ARG A 161 -6.64 1.21 3.94
C ARG A 161 -6.97 0.10 4.92
N GLU A 162 -6.63 0.29 6.20
CA GLU A 162 -6.89 -0.68 7.26
C GLU A 162 -8.38 -0.82 7.58
N LEU A 163 -9.15 0.27 7.52
CA LEU A 163 -10.55 0.30 7.92
C LEU A 163 -11.54 0.05 6.77
N ALA A 164 -11.12 0.22 5.51
CA ALA A 164 -11.95 0.01 4.32
C ALA A 164 -11.85 -1.42 3.79
N THR A 165 -12.27 -2.40 4.60
CA THR A 165 -12.05 -3.83 4.34
C THR A 165 -13.27 -4.58 3.82
N GLY A 166 -14.29 -3.88 3.32
CA GLY A 166 -15.53 -4.51 2.83
C GLY A 166 -15.24 -5.53 1.75
N ASP A 167 -15.86 -6.71 1.80
CA ASP A 167 -15.52 -7.85 0.95
C ASP A 167 -15.74 -7.57 -0.54
N ARG A 168 -16.79 -6.81 -0.85
CA ARG A 168 -17.17 -6.44 -2.21
C ARG A 168 -17.04 -4.93 -2.42
N PRO A 169 -16.48 -4.52 -3.56
CA PRO A 169 -16.40 -3.11 -3.89
C PRO A 169 -17.80 -2.54 -4.19
N CYS A 170 -18.09 -1.37 -3.62
CA CYS A 170 -19.27 -0.55 -3.84
C CYS A 170 -19.33 -0.11 -5.31
N PRO A 171 -20.37 -0.48 -6.07
CA PRO A 171 -20.48 -0.05 -7.46
C PRO A 171 -20.86 1.43 -7.57
N VAL A 172 -20.57 2.02 -8.73
CA VAL A 172 -20.82 3.45 -9.05
C VAL A 172 -22.23 3.91 -8.66
N ASP A 173 -23.26 3.14 -9.02
CA ASP A 173 -24.65 3.49 -8.71
C ASP A 173 -24.94 3.51 -7.21
N GLN A 174 -24.33 2.60 -6.45
CA GLN A 174 -24.46 2.56 -5.01
C GLN A 174 -23.70 3.71 -4.35
N ALA A 175 -22.49 4.02 -4.84
CA ALA A 175 -21.70 5.15 -4.35
C ALA A 175 -22.43 6.49 -4.58
N ALA A 176 -23.04 6.69 -5.75
CA ALA A 176 -23.81 7.89 -6.05
C ALA A 176 -25.02 8.05 -5.09
N ARG A 177 -25.78 6.98 -4.85
CA ARG A 177 -26.88 6.98 -3.88
C ARG A 177 -26.39 7.26 -2.46
N LEU A 178 -25.27 6.66 -2.08
CA LEU A 178 -24.70 6.83 -0.74
C LEU A 178 -24.24 8.27 -0.51
N ILE A 179 -23.59 8.89 -1.48
CA ILE A 179 -23.21 10.31 -1.42
C ILE A 179 -24.46 11.19 -1.30
N ALA A 180 -25.51 10.94 -2.09
CA ALA A 180 -26.76 11.72 -2.03
C ALA A 180 -27.49 11.59 -0.68
N VAL A 181 -27.41 10.42 -0.04
CA VAL A 181 -28.03 10.15 1.26
C VAL A 181 -27.27 10.82 2.40
N LEU A 182 -25.94 10.91 2.30
CA LEU A 182 -25.06 11.52 3.30
C LEU A 182 -24.95 13.04 3.15
N ALA A 183 -25.01 13.54 1.93
CA ALA A 183 -24.95 14.94 1.58
C ALA A 183 -26.21 15.32 0.78
N PRO A 184 -27.34 15.62 1.46
CA PRO A 184 -28.59 15.96 0.78
C PRO A 184 -28.51 17.30 0.02
N THR A 185 -27.51 18.13 0.33
CA THR A 185 -27.24 19.40 -0.34
C THR A 185 -26.10 19.26 -1.35
N GLY A 186 -26.30 19.82 -2.54
CA GLY A 186 -25.32 19.80 -3.63
C GLY A 186 -25.66 18.78 -4.72
N THR A 187 -24.91 18.81 -5.81
CA THR A 187 -25.09 17.88 -6.93
C THR A 187 -24.19 16.65 -6.71
N PRO A 188 -24.74 15.42 -6.73
CA PRO A 188 -23.92 14.22 -6.62
C PRO A 188 -22.93 14.15 -7.81
N PRO A 189 -21.73 13.57 -7.62
CA PRO A 189 -20.77 13.40 -8.71
C PRO A 189 -21.34 12.60 -9.87
N ASP A 190 -20.96 12.97 -11.08
CA ASP A 190 -21.30 12.21 -12.28
C ASP A 190 -20.73 10.77 -12.19
N PRO A 191 -21.44 9.75 -12.71
CA PRO A 191 -20.96 8.37 -12.73
C PRO A 191 -19.55 8.19 -13.31
N SER A 192 -19.17 8.98 -14.32
CA SER A 192 -17.82 8.96 -14.89
C SER A 192 -16.74 9.44 -13.91
N ALA A 193 -17.05 10.45 -13.10
CA ALA A 193 -16.17 10.92 -12.05
C ALA A 193 -16.01 9.86 -10.95
N LEU A 194 -17.08 9.15 -10.60
CA LEU A 194 -17.01 8.04 -9.64
C LEU A 194 -16.15 6.89 -10.18
N ARG A 195 -16.27 6.51 -11.46
CA ARG A 195 -15.38 5.50 -12.06
C ARG A 195 -13.91 5.91 -12.00
N ALA A 196 -13.61 7.18 -12.30
CA ALA A 196 -12.24 7.69 -12.21
C ALA A 196 -11.68 7.60 -10.79
N GLU A 197 -12.53 7.65 -9.77
CA GLU A 197 -12.17 7.48 -8.36
C GLU A 197 -12.15 6.01 -7.89
N GLY A 198 -12.16 5.04 -8.81
CA GLY A 198 -11.95 3.62 -8.51
C GLY A 198 -13.20 2.82 -8.12
N PHE A 199 -14.40 3.36 -8.32
CA PHE A 199 -15.64 2.60 -8.13
C PHE A 199 -15.96 1.75 -9.37
N PRO A 200 -16.22 0.43 -9.25
CA PRO A 200 -16.54 -0.43 -10.39
C PRO A 200 -17.97 -0.23 -10.89
N ASP A 201 -18.23 -0.62 -12.15
CA ASP A 201 -19.58 -0.76 -12.65
C ASP A 201 -20.25 -2.02 -12.05
N ALA A 202 -21.55 -1.95 -11.75
CA ALA A 202 -22.30 -3.05 -11.13
C ALA A 202 -22.37 -4.35 -11.97
N ALA A 203 -21.96 -4.29 -13.25
CA ALA A 203 -22.12 -5.36 -14.22
C ALA A 203 -20.98 -6.41 -14.21
N VAL A 204 -19.89 -6.21 -13.47
CA VAL A 204 -18.69 -7.06 -13.60
C VAL A 204 -18.81 -8.44 -12.93
N GLU A 205 -19.82 -8.68 -12.06
CA GLU A 205 -19.95 -9.97 -11.34
C GLU A 205 -21.15 -10.86 -11.72
N ARG A 206 -21.94 -10.54 -12.75
CA ARG A 206 -23.04 -11.43 -13.19
C ARG A 206 -22.65 -12.44 -14.29
N THR A 207 -21.40 -12.92 -14.31
CA THR A 207 -20.97 -13.84 -15.38
C THR A 207 -20.14 -15.05 -14.97
N VAL A 208 -20.11 -15.43 -13.70
CA VAL A 208 -19.67 -16.78 -13.30
C VAL A 208 -20.93 -17.61 -13.06
N LEU A 209 -21.51 -18.14 -14.13
CA LEU A 209 -22.46 -19.27 -14.22
C LEU A 209 -23.32 -19.15 -15.51
N LEU A 210 -22.68 -18.96 -16.67
CA LEU A 210 -23.21 -19.41 -17.96
C LEU A 210 -22.00 -19.70 -18.86
N PRO A 211 -21.84 -20.91 -19.42
CA PRO A 211 -20.84 -21.14 -20.44
C PRO A 211 -21.23 -20.28 -21.65
N ARG A 212 -20.42 -19.25 -21.93
CA ARG A 212 -20.60 -18.39 -23.08
C ARG A 212 -20.36 -19.24 -24.34
N ALA A 213 -21.43 -19.55 -25.06
CA ALA A 213 -21.34 -20.13 -26.40
C ALA A 213 -20.48 -19.20 -27.27
N VAL A 214 -19.35 -19.73 -27.75
CA VAL A 214 -18.46 -19.04 -28.68
C VAL A 214 -19.19 -18.93 -30.02
N PRO A 215 -19.47 -17.72 -30.54
CA PRO A 215 -19.95 -17.61 -31.91
C PRO A 215 -18.83 -18.04 -32.87
N ALA A 216 -19.13 -19.00 -33.73
CA ALA A 216 -18.20 -19.51 -34.73
C ALA A 216 -17.72 -18.37 -35.66
N LYS A 217 -16.40 -18.17 -35.73
CA LYS A 217 -15.74 -17.24 -36.64
C LYS A 217 -15.98 -17.72 -38.10
N PRO A 218 -16.48 -16.88 -39.02
CA PRO A 218 -16.61 -17.28 -40.42
C PRO A 218 -15.23 -17.54 -41.04
N PRO A 219 -15.09 -18.53 -41.94
CA PRO A 219 -13.81 -18.86 -42.54
C PRO A 219 -13.28 -17.71 -43.38
N ALA A 220 -12.05 -17.27 -43.09
CA ALA A 220 -11.35 -16.27 -43.89
C ALA A 220 -10.95 -16.84 -45.26
N PRO A 221 -11.02 -16.04 -46.35
CA PRO A 221 -10.74 -16.51 -47.70
C PRO A 221 -9.23 -16.74 -47.94
N ARG A 222 -8.92 -17.93 -48.47
CA ARG A 222 -7.58 -18.56 -48.60
C ARG A 222 -6.61 -17.93 -49.60
N TRP A 223 -6.84 -16.70 -50.07
CA TRP A 223 -5.97 -16.06 -51.06
C TRP A 223 -4.78 -15.31 -50.45
N PHE A 224 -4.89 -14.88 -49.17
CA PHE A 224 -3.82 -14.16 -48.48
C PHE A 224 -2.56 -15.00 -48.19
N THR A 225 -2.68 -16.33 -48.14
CA THR A 225 -1.54 -17.25 -47.89
C THR A 225 -0.54 -17.30 -49.05
N TYR A 226 -0.95 -17.02 -50.29
CA TYR A 226 -0.04 -17.05 -51.44
C TYR A 226 0.82 -15.78 -51.56
N VAL A 227 0.32 -14.64 -51.08
CA VAL A 227 1.07 -13.36 -51.12
C VAL A 227 2.19 -13.34 -50.07
N ALA A 228 1.97 -13.92 -48.90
CA ALA A 228 2.96 -13.94 -47.81
C ALA A 228 4.19 -14.81 -48.12
N VAL A 229 4.03 -15.91 -48.87
CA VAL A 229 5.14 -16.82 -49.22
C VAL A 229 6.05 -16.20 -50.31
N ALA A 230 5.48 -15.43 -51.24
CA ALA A 230 6.27 -14.77 -52.29
C ALA A 230 7.17 -13.66 -51.74
N VAL A 231 6.71 -12.92 -50.73
CA VAL A 231 7.50 -11.84 -50.09
C VAL A 231 8.64 -12.42 -49.25
N ALA A 232 8.43 -13.53 -48.54
CA ALA A 232 9.47 -14.17 -47.75
C ALA A 232 10.63 -14.72 -48.61
N ALA A 233 10.33 -15.26 -49.80
CA ALA A 233 11.35 -15.77 -50.72
C ALA A 233 12.23 -14.65 -51.31
N ALA A 234 11.67 -13.47 -51.57
CA ALA A 234 12.41 -12.32 -52.09
C ALA A 234 13.38 -11.73 -51.06
N VAL A 235 13.01 -11.71 -49.78
CA VAL A 235 13.87 -11.20 -48.69
C VAL A 235 15.07 -12.12 -48.44
N VAL A 236 14.87 -13.44 -48.50
CA VAL A 236 15.97 -14.41 -48.33
C VAL A 236 16.97 -14.31 -49.48
N LEU A 237 16.50 -14.07 -50.71
CA LEU A 237 17.40 -13.92 -51.87
C LEU A 237 18.23 -12.62 -51.80
N ALA A 238 17.68 -11.54 -51.25
CA ALA A 238 18.41 -10.28 -51.06
C ALA A 238 19.50 -10.36 -49.97
N VAL A 239 19.28 -11.16 -48.92
CA VAL A 239 20.26 -11.39 -47.85
C VAL A 239 21.44 -12.23 -48.33
N VAL A 240 21.21 -13.22 -49.19
CA VAL A 240 22.30 -14.06 -49.73
C VAL A 240 23.23 -13.29 -50.67
N VAL A 241 22.71 -12.33 -51.45
CA VAL A 241 23.52 -11.50 -52.36
C VAL A 241 24.36 -10.46 -51.60
N SER A 242 23.95 -10.07 -50.39
CA SER A 242 24.67 -9.06 -49.59
C SER A 242 25.89 -9.61 -48.82
N LEU A 243 26.13 -10.93 -48.85
CA LEU A 243 27.25 -11.59 -48.16
C LEU A 243 28.50 -11.83 -49.03
N VAL A 244 28.48 -11.40 -50.29
CA VAL A 244 29.65 -11.47 -51.19
C VAL A 244 29.99 -10.07 -51.70
N SER A 245 30.43 -9.18 -50.81
CA SER A 245 31.30 -8.03 -51.12
C SER A 245 31.54 -7.19 -49.86
N GLY A 246 32.82 -6.98 -49.54
CA GLY A 246 33.26 -5.90 -48.65
C GLY A 246 34.07 -6.37 -47.45
N GLY A 247 35.39 -6.33 -47.58
CA GLY A 247 36.34 -6.59 -46.50
C GLY A 247 36.83 -5.32 -45.78
N GLY A 248 37.22 -5.51 -44.52
CA GLY A 248 38.18 -4.70 -43.73
C GLY A 248 37.60 -3.59 -42.83
N PRO A 249 38.29 -3.20 -41.73
CA PRO A 249 38.98 -3.99 -40.71
C PRO A 249 38.21 -3.98 -39.36
N GLU A 250 38.53 -4.96 -38.51
CA GLU A 250 37.93 -5.17 -37.19
C GLU A 250 38.14 -3.98 -36.25
N THR A 251 37.04 -3.41 -35.77
CA THR A 251 36.98 -2.71 -34.48
C THR A 251 36.05 -3.52 -33.61
N THR A 252 36.60 -4.33 -32.72
CA THR A 252 35.83 -5.21 -31.83
C THR A 252 35.07 -4.36 -30.80
N PRO A 253 33.72 -4.38 -30.74
CA PRO A 253 33.02 -3.97 -29.54
C PRO A 253 33.12 -5.11 -28.54
N GLN A 254 33.75 -4.82 -27.41
CA GLN A 254 33.84 -5.66 -26.22
C GLN A 254 32.47 -6.28 -25.90
N ALA A 255 32.38 -7.61 -25.99
CA ALA A 255 31.22 -8.35 -25.51
C ALA A 255 31.13 -8.18 -23.99
N SER A 256 30.06 -7.53 -23.52
CA SER A 256 29.68 -7.54 -22.12
C SER A 256 29.48 -8.99 -21.68
N ALA A 257 30.34 -9.46 -20.78
CA ALA A 257 30.20 -10.78 -20.18
C ALA A 257 28.82 -10.90 -19.51
N SER A 258 28.05 -11.93 -19.87
CA SER A 258 26.87 -12.33 -19.14
C SER A 258 27.28 -12.79 -17.74
N ALA A 259 26.89 -12.06 -16.71
CA ALA A 259 27.14 -12.43 -15.32
C ALA A 259 26.47 -13.78 -15.03
N GLN A 260 27.27 -14.83 -14.78
CA GLN A 260 26.74 -16.11 -14.31
C GLN A 260 26.25 -15.98 -12.86
N PRO A 261 25.12 -16.61 -12.48
CA PRO A 261 24.58 -16.54 -11.13
C PRO A 261 25.56 -17.18 -10.14
N THR A 262 26.01 -16.41 -9.15
CA THR A 262 26.92 -16.88 -8.09
C THR A 262 26.12 -17.57 -7.00
N THR A 263 26.53 -18.77 -6.57
CA THR A 263 25.87 -19.49 -5.46
C THR A 263 26.63 -19.25 -4.15
N VAL A 264 25.91 -18.90 -3.09
CA VAL A 264 26.43 -18.67 -1.73
C VAL A 264 25.85 -19.73 -0.80
N VAL A 265 26.69 -20.39 -0.02
CA VAL A 265 26.25 -21.41 0.96
C VAL A 265 26.24 -20.80 2.36
N VAL A 266 25.10 -20.86 3.04
CA VAL A 266 24.95 -20.41 4.43
C VAL A 266 24.28 -21.50 5.26
N ASP A 267 24.92 -21.93 6.34
CA ASP A 267 24.44 -22.99 7.23
C ASP A 267 24.00 -24.27 6.48
N GLY A 268 24.71 -24.61 5.40
CA GLY A 268 24.43 -25.78 4.56
C GLY A 268 23.27 -25.62 3.56
N GLN A 269 22.74 -24.41 3.40
CA GLN A 269 21.71 -24.08 2.41
C GLN A 269 22.29 -23.22 1.27
N ASP A 270 21.96 -23.58 0.04
CA ASP A 270 22.43 -22.91 -1.17
C ASP A 270 21.51 -21.74 -1.55
N PHE A 271 22.11 -20.57 -1.76
CA PHE A 271 21.44 -19.36 -2.23
C PHE A 271 22.04 -18.92 -3.56
N VAL A 272 21.28 -19.05 -4.63
CA VAL A 272 21.69 -18.65 -5.98
C VAL A 272 21.37 -17.17 -6.17
N SER A 273 22.38 -16.33 -6.36
CA SER A 273 22.20 -14.90 -6.61
C SER A 273 21.42 -14.67 -7.90
N ARG A 274 20.38 -13.85 -7.81
CA ARG A 274 19.49 -13.48 -8.92
C ARG A 274 19.71 -12.03 -9.36
N GLY A 275 20.07 -11.14 -8.45
CA GLY A 275 20.49 -9.78 -8.81
C GLY A 275 20.89 -8.95 -7.61
N THR A 276 21.63 -7.88 -7.87
CA THR A 276 22.07 -6.91 -6.86
C THR A 276 21.87 -5.49 -7.36
N ASP A 277 21.72 -4.54 -6.44
CA ASP A 277 21.56 -3.11 -6.71
C ASP A 277 22.10 -2.32 -5.52
N ARG A 278 22.74 -1.18 -5.79
CA ARG A 278 23.33 -0.31 -4.78
C ARG A 278 22.91 1.13 -5.07
N THR A 279 22.49 1.85 -4.04
CA THR A 279 22.01 3.22 -4.14
C THR A 279 22.26 3.99 -2.85
N GLU A 280 22.34 5.31 -2.94
CA GLU A 280 22.37 6.22 -1.79
C GLU A 280 20.96 6.78 -1.48
N ASP A 281 20.02 6.66 -2.42
CA ASP A 281 18.63 7.07 -2.27
C ASP A 281 17.82 5.97 -1.57
N CYS A 282 18.08 5.76 -0.28
CA CYS A 282 17.44 4.69 0.48
C CYS A 282 15.91 4.85 0.59
N GLU A 283 15.41 6.10 0.63
CA GLU A 283 13.99 6.40 0.84
C GLU A 283 13.14 5.93 -0.34
N SER A 284 13.54 6.23 -1.58
CA SER A 284 12.74 5.89 -2.77
C SER A 284 12.56 4.39 -2.98
N HIS A 285 13.43 3.58 -2.36
CA HIS A 285 13.41 2.13 -2.41
C HIS A 285 12.82 1.47 -1.16
N ALA A 286 12.14 2.23 -0.30
CA ALA A 286 11.45 1.73 0.88
C ALA A 286 9.93 1.98 0.81
N PHE A 287 9.18 1.36 1.72
CA PHE A 287 7.75 1.60 1.91
C PHE A 287 7.35 1.51 3.39
N GLY A 288 6.17 2.04 3.73
CA GLY A 288 5.68 2.06 5.11
C GLY A 288 6.48 3.00 6.03
N ASP A 289 6.53 2.68 7.32
CA ASP A 289 7.27 3.41 8.34
C ASP A 289 8.78 3.36 8.12
N VAL A 290 9.29 2.29 7.51
CA VAL A 290 10.71 2.19 7.07
C VAL A 290 11.05 3.33 6.12
N ARG A 291 10.17 3.63 5.14
CA ARG A 291 10.36 4.78 4.24
C ARG A 291 10.28 6.11 4.99
N ALA A 292 9.27 6.25 5.85
CA ALA A 292 9.08 7.50 6.61
C ALA A 292 10.31 7.81 7.47
N TRP A 293 10.88 6.80 8.14
CA TRP A 293 12.08 6.96 8.93
C TRP A 293 13.29 7.40 8.09
N LEU A 294 13.47 6.79 6.90
CA LEU A 294 14.56 7.12 5.98
C LEU A 294 14.42 8.51 5.34
N GLY A 295 13.22 9.05 5.23
CA GLY A 295 13.00 10.44 4.80
C GLY A 295 13.36 11.48 5.86
N GLU A 296 13.33 11.09 7.14
CA GLU A 296 13.67 11.98 8.27
C GLU A 296 15.12 11.82 8.75
N HIS A 297 15.77 10.70 8.42
CA HIS A 297 17.09 10.35 8.93
C HIS A 297 18.04 9.97 7.80
N LEU A 298 19.27 10.48 7.88
CA LEU A 298 20.30 10.20 6.88
C LEU A 298 20.59 8.68 6.80
N CYS A 299 20.46 8.16 5.59
CA CYS A 299 20.97 6.86 5.17
C CYS A 299 22.18 7.08 4.25
N LEU A 300 23.29 6.40 4.53
CA LEU A 300 24.51 6.57 3.75
C LEU A 300 24.51 5.70 2.49
N ARG A 301 23.92 4.51 2.59
CA ARG A 301 23.89 3.53 1.50
C ARG A 301 22.83 2.47 1.76
N LEU A 302 22.20 2.03 0.68
CA LEU A 302 21.36 0.85 0.62
C LEU A 302 21.95 -0.12 -0.42
N ASP A 303 22.32 -1.30 0.06
CA ASP A 303 22.72 -2.45 -0.76
C ASP A 303 21.58 -3.47 -0.77
N ARG A 304 21.15 -3.90 -1.95
CA ARG A 304 20.05 -4.86 -2.13
C ARG A 304 20.52 -6.04 -2.95
N ALA A 305 20.14 -7.23 -2.53
CA ALA A 305 20.42 -8.47 -3.23
C ALA A 305 19.19 -9.38 -3.24
N GLN A 306 19.08 -10.20 -4.27
CA GLN A 306 18.07 -11.26 -4.37
C GLN A 306 18.72 -12.61 -4.59
N PHE A 307 18.11 -13.61 -3.98
CA PHE A 307 18.54 -14.99 -4.06
C PHE A 307 17.36 -15.93 -4.28
N GLU A 308 17.66 -17.05 -4.92
CA GLU A 308 16.78 -18.21 -4.99
C GLU A 308 17.35 -19.32 -4.12
N THR A 309 16.48 -20.00 -3.37
CA THR A 309 16.81 -21.24 -2.66
C THR A 309 15.68 -22.24 -2.84
N LYS A 310 15.88 -23.48 -2.38
CA LYS A 310 14.83 -24.49 -2.31
C LYS A 310 14.64 -25.01 -0.90
N VAL A 311 13.38 -25.23 -0.52
CA VAL A 311 13.00 -25.92 0.71
C VAL A 311 12.00 -27.01 0.33
N ASP A 312 12.33 -28.26 0.64
CA ASP A 312 11.51 -29.44 0.28
C ASP A 312 11.12 -29.48 -1.21
N GLY A 313 12.06 -29.10 -2.09
CA GLY A 313 11.85 -29.06 -3.54
C GLY A 313 11.07 -27.85 -4.07
N ARG A 314 10.48 -27.03 -3.19
CA ARG A 314 9.78 -25.79 -3.57
C ARG A 314 10.75 -24.62 -3.66
N VAL A 315 10.53 -23.75 -4.63
CA VAL A 315 11.37 -22.58 -4.88
C VAL A 315 10.99 -21.46 -3.92
N VAL A 316 12.00 -20.85 -3.30
CA VAL A 316 11.86 -19.77 -2.33
C VAL A 316 12.60 -18.56 -2.85
N GLY A 317 11.91 -17.42 -2.88
CA GLY A 317 12.50 -16.13 -3.17
C GLY A 317 12.97 -15.43 -1.91
N VAL A 318 14.18 -14.89 -1.97
CA VAL A 318 14.84 -14.21 -0.85
C VAL A 318 15.28 -12.84 -1.31
N ALA A 319 14.89 -11.80 -0.59
CA ALA A 319 15.36 -10.43 -0.79
C ALA A 319 16.11 -9.98 0.48
N VAL A 320 17.33 -9.51 0.32
CA VAL A 320 18.17 -8.98 1.40
C VAL A 320 18.44 -7.52 1.11
N ALA A 321 18.17 -6.66 2.09
CA ALA A 321 18.54 -5.26 2.07
C ALA A 321 19.47 -4.98 3.25
N GLU A 322 20.61 -4.35 3.00
CA GLU A 322 21.53 -3.84 4.02
C GLU A 322 21.62 -2.32 3.90
N LEU A 323 21.34 -1.65 5.01
CA LEU A 323 21.44 -0.20 5.12
C LEU A 323 22.66 0.14 5.98
N SER A 324 23.45 1.09 5.48
CA SER A 324 24.53 1.72 6.24
C SER A 324 24.05 3.06 6.78
N LEU A 325 24.10 3.22 8.10
CA LEU A 325 23.68 4.42 8.82
C LEU A 325 24.90 5.13 9.43
N PRO A 326 24.76 6.41 9.82
CA PRO A 326 25.89 7.19 10.33
C PRO A 326 26.50 6.65 11.62
N ASP A 327 25.70 6.00 12.46
CA ASP A 327 26.14 5.50 13.76
C ASP A 327 25.29 4.32 14.26
N PRO A 328 25.78 3.56 15.26
CA PRO A 328 25.05 2.41 15.82
C PRO A 328 23.75 2.76 16.54
N GLN A 329 23.62 3.97 17.09
CA GLN A 329 22.39 4.37 17.79
C GLN A 329 21.25 4.52 16.79
N ARG A 330 21.48 5.21 15.67
CA ARG A 330 20.53 5.32 14.57
C ARG A 330 20.21 3.95 13.97
N ALA A 331 21.20 3.08 13.83
CA ALA A 331 20.96 1.71 13.38
C ALA A 331 20.07 0.91 14.34
N GLY A 332 20.24 1.08 15.66
CA GLY A 332 19.32 0.50 16.64
C GLY A 332 17.90 1.04 16.51
N GLN A 333 17.74 2.36 16.34
CA GLN A 333 16.43 3.00 16.16
C GLN A 333 15.74 2.53 14.88
N PHE A 334 16.44 2.55 13.75
CA PHE A 334 15.91 2.04 12.48
C PHE A 334 15.60 0.55 12.54
N GLY A 335 16.47 -0.25 13.17
CA GLY A 335 16.23 -1.68 13.37
C GLY A 335 14.94 -1.97 14.15
N ALA A 336 14.63 -1.16 15.16
CA ALA A 336 13.37 -1.28 15.90
C ALA A 336 12.15 -0.95 15.02
N VAL A 337 12.24 0.09 14.17
CA VAL A 337 11.19 0.41 13.19
C VAL A 337 11.01 -0.73 12.19
N ALA A 338 12.10 -1.21 11.60
CA ALA A 338 12.08 -2.27 10.60
C ALA A 338 11.70 -3.66 11.16
N ALA A 339 11.75 -3.86 12.48
CA ALA A 339 11.32 -5.10 13.14
C ALA A 339 9.85 -5.06 13.60
N ALA A 340 9.22 -3.87 13.62
CA ALA A 340 7.83 -3.74 14.05
C ALA A 340 6.88 -4.34 13.00
N ALA A 341 5.88 -5.10 13.47
CA ALA A 341 4.90 -5.71 12.58
C ALA A 341 4.12 -4.63 11.82
N GLY A 342 4.05 -4.75 10.49
CA GLY A 342 3.32 -3.80 9.64
C GLY A 342 4.05 -2.50 9.33
N SER A 343 5.29 -2.32 9.78
CA SER A 343 6.09 -1.10 9.56
C SER A 343 6.56 -0.90 8.11
N GLY A 344 6.26 -1.84 7.21
CA GLY A 344 6.78 -1.85 5.86
C GLY A 344 8.18 -2.44 5.78
N GLY A 345 8.95 -2.01 4.77
CA GLY A 345 10.23 -2.64 4.45
C GLY A 345 10.94 -1.98 3.28
N VAL A 346 11.93 -2.68 2.74
CA VAL A 346 12.66 -2.27 1.54
C VAL A 346 12.05 -2.99 0.34
N THR A 347 11.76 -2.26 -0.74
CA THR A 347 11.21 -2.78 -1.99
C THR A 347 12.20 -3.75 -2.63
N PRO A 348 11.82 -5.02 -2.84
CA PRO A 348 12.67 -5.99 -3.53
C PRO A 348 12.84 -5.65 -5.02
N LEU A 349 14.00 -5.95 -5.61
CA LEU A 349 14.29 -5.58 -7.02
C LEU A 349 13.30 -6.20 -8.01
N VAL A 350 12.64 -7.31 -7.68
CA VAL A 350 11.67 -7.98 -8.55
C VAL A 350 10.45 -7.09 -8.79
N LYS A 351 10.03 -6.28 -7.79
CA LYS A 351 8.96 -5.29 -7.95
C LYS A 351 9.39 -4.11 -8.84
N GLU A 352 10.70 -3.91 -9.02
CA GLU A 352 11.27 -2.90 -9.92
C GLU A 352 11.60 -3.48 -11.31
N GLY A 353 11.17 -4.71 -11.59
CA GLY A 353 11.46 -5.40 -12.85
C GLY A 353 12.92 -5.83 -13.01
N LYS A 354 13.71 -5.77 -11.93
CA LYS A 354 15.15 -6.07 -11.93
C LYS A 354 15.42 -7.45 -11.32
N GLY A 355 16.30 -8.20 -11.98
CA GLY A 355 17.08 -9.26 -11.35
C GLY A 355 16.43 -10.63 -11.20
N TRP A 356 15.23 -10.92 -11.72
CA TRP A 356 14.72 -12.31 -11.72
C TRP A 356 13.56 -12.56 -12.70
N PRO A 357 13.82 -12.85 -13.98
CA PRO A 357 12.78 -13.31 -14.90
C PRO A 357 12.16 -14.63 -14.39
N GLY A 358 10.85 -14.62 -14.15
CA GLY A 358 10.13 -15.78 -13.58
C GLY A 358 10.28 -15.96 -12.06
N GLY A 359 10.76 -14.94 -11.35
CA GLY A 359 10.77 -14.93 -9.88
C GLY A 359 9.37 -14.76 -9.25
N PRO A 360 9.30 -14.64 -7.91
CA PRO A 360 8.05 -14.41 -7.20
C PRO A 360 7.32 -13.17 -7.72
N ALA A 361 6.01 -13.25 -7.88
CA ALA A 361 5.19 -12.12 -8.33
C ALA A 361 5.14 -10.97 -7.31
N SER A 362 5.27 -11.29 -6.02
CA SER A 362 5.41 -10.31 -4.95
C SER A 362 6.16 -10.89 -3.75
N PHE A 363 6.52 -10.01 -2.81
CA PHE A 363 7.08 -10.37 -1.49
C PHE A 363 6.07 -10.07 -0.37
N ASP A 364 4.79 -10.03 -0.71
CA ASP A 364 3.74 -9.72 0.26
C ASP A 364 3.58 -10.89 1.23
N ARG A 365 3.28 -10.58 2.50
CA ARG A 365 3.21 -11.58 3.59
C ARG A 365 4.49 -12.42 3.74
N SER A 366 5.64 -11.84 3.40
CA SER A 366 6.94 -12.47 3.59
C SER A 366 7.24 -12.76 5.05
N ALA A 367 8.00 -13.81 5.32
CA ALA A 367 8.69 -13.96 6.58
C ALA A 367 9.87 -12.98 6.60
N ILE A 368 9.96 -12.18 7.65
CA ILE A 368 10.92 -11.08 7.75
C ILE A 368 11.84 -11.30 8.94
N ARG A 369 13.14 -11.08 8.73
CA ARG A 369 14.14 -11.04 9.79
C ARG A 369 14.98 -9.76 9.67
N THR A 370 15.00 -8.98 10.74
CA THR A 370 15.81 -7.76 10.86
C THR A 370 16.94 -7.99 11.85
N THR A 371 18.15 -7.59 11.49
CA THR A 371 19.34 -7.68 12.33
C THR A 371 20.12 -6.37 12.30
N VAL A 372 20.70 -6.00 13.44
CA VAL A 372 21.51 -4.78 13.59
C VAL A 372 22.92 -5.18 13.96
N THR A 373 23.94 -4.65 13.27
CA THR A 373 25.35 -4.88 13.56
C THR A 373 26.15 -3.60 13.41
N GLY A 374 26.56 -3.01 14.53
CA GLY A 374 27.19 -1.69 14.54
C GLY A 374 26.24 -0.66 13.90
N ALA A 375 26.74 0.09 12.92
CA ALA A 375 25.96 1.10 12.19
C ALA A 375 25.20 0.53 10.96
N ARG A 376 25.07 -0.80 10.85
CA ARG A 376 24.37 -1.45 9.73
C ARG A 376 23.11 -2.17 10.19
N VAL A 377 22.07 -2.10 9.36
CA VAL A 377 20.83 -2.84 9.56
C VAL A 377 20.55 -3.69 8.33
N ARG A 378 20.28 -4.97 8.55
CA ARG A 378 19.96 -5.91 7.49
C ARG A 378 18.57 -6.47 7.67
N ILE A 379 17.80 -6.46 6.58
CA ILE A 379 16.42 -6.95 6.50
C ILE A 379 16.39 -8.05 5.46
N ALA A 380 16.04 -9.26 5.87
CA ALA A 380 15.80 -10.39 4.98
C ALA A 380 14.29 -10.64 4.88
N GLN A 381 13.77 -10.68 3.65
CA GLN A 381 12.37 -11.00 3.33
C GLN A 381 12.33 -12.28 2.51
N VAL A 382 11.44 -13.21 2.87
CA VAL A 382 11.38 -14.54 2.25
C VAL A 382 9.95 -14.92 1.90
N VAL A 383 9.75 -15.42 0.68
CA VAL A 383 8.46 -15.91 0.16
C VAL A 383 8.62 -17.21 -0.62
N TRP A 384 7.53 -17.96 -0.73
CA TRP A 384 7.40 -18.98 -1.78
C TRP A 384 7.37 -18.28 -3.14
N ALA A 385 8.11 -18.80 -4.12
CA ALA A 385 8.07 -18.27 -5.48
C ALA A 385 6.75 -18.64 -6.19
N ASP A 386 6.13 -19.74 -5.77
CA ASP A 386 4.83 -20.22 -6.22
C ASP A 386 3.78 -20.20 -5.11
N GLY A 387 2.66 -19.51 -5.37
CA GLY A 387 1.52 -19.45 -4.46
C GLY A 387 1.65 -18.40 -3.34
N GLU A 388 0.76 -18.49 -2.36
CA GLU A 388 0.71 -17.54 -1.25
C GLU A 388 1.77 -17.85 -0.19
N SER A 389 2.28 -16.79 0.45
CA SER A 389 3.16 -16.88 1.62
C SER A 389 2.43 -16.45 2.90
N ALA A 390 2.90 -16.95 4.03
CA ALA A 390 2.49 -16.51 5.35
C ALA A 390 3.74 -16.09 6.15
N ALA A 391 3.66 -14.95 6.82
CA ALA A 391 4.82 -14.37 7.51
C ALA A 391 5.31 -15.23 8.69
N ASP A 392 4.44 -16.07 9.23
CA ASP A 392 4.66 -17.01 10.32
C ASP A 392 4.90 -18.46 9.86
N ASP A 393 5.01 -18.71 8.54
CA ASP A 393 5.38 -20.04 8.03
C ASP A 393 6.75 -20.44 8.60
N PRO A 394 6.84 -21.50 9.42
CA PRO A 394 8.07 -21.86 10.12
C PRO A 394 9.22 -22.18 9.16
N LYS A 395 8.93 -22.65 7.94
CA LYS A 395 9.97 -22.91 6.93
C LYS A 395 10.53 -21.61 6.39
N LEU A 396 9.68 -20.63 6.06
CA LEU A 396 10.12 -19.33 5.57
C LEU A 396 10.85 -18.54 6.66
N VAL A 397 10.39 -18.61 7.91
CA VAL A 397 11.07 -18.01 9.07
C VAL A 397 12.48 -18.60 9.23
N ALA A 398 12.63 -19.93 9.14
CA ALA A 398 13.95 -20.56 9.23
C ALA A 398 14.88 -20.15 8.07
N VAL A 399 14.34 -19.91 6.86
CA VAL A 399 15.12 -19.37 5.75
C VAL A 399 15.48 -17.90 5.99
N ALA A 400 14.58 -17.08 6.54
CA ALA A 400 14.85 -15.67 6.85
C ALA A 400 15.99 -15.50 7.86
N GLU A 401 16.06 -16.36 8.88
CA GLU A 401 17.17 -16.42 9.84
C GLU A 401 18.53 -16.75 9.19
N ARG A 402 18.54 -17.65 8.21
CA ARG A 402 19.77 -17.96 7.45
C ARG A 402 20.11 -16.82 6.51
N ALA A 403 19.12 -16.28 5.81
CA ALA A 403 19.27 -15.20 4.85
C ALA A 403 19.79 -13.92 5.49
N SER A 404 19.54 -13.66 6.77
CA SER A 404 20.13 -12.51 7.47
C SER A 404 21.66 -12.60 7.60
N LYS A 405 22.28 -13.75 7.29
CA LYS A 405 23.74 -13.91 7.25
C LYS A 405 24.33 -13.77 5.84
N LEU A 406 23.50 -13.66 4.80
CA LEU A 406 23.97 -13.51 3.42
C LEU A 406 24.70 -12.16 3.23
N PRO A 407 25.76 -12.12 2.41
CA PRO A 407 26.37 -10.86 2.03
C PRO A 407 25.41 -10.05 1.15
N PRO A 408 25.38 -8.71 1.25
CA PRO A 408 24.46 -7.86 0.49
C PRO A 408 24.82 -7.72 -1.02
N GLY A 409 25.59 -8.65 -1.58
CA GLY A 409 26.15 -8.54 -2.94
C GLY A 409 27.43 -7.69 -3.01
N PRO A 410 28.26 -7.85 -4.06
CA PRO A 410 29.46 -7.04 -4.29
C PRO A 410 29.15 -5.56 -4.59
#